data_AF-A0A2S6RWL0-F1
#
_entry.id   AF-A0A2S6RWL0-F1
#
_cell.length_a   1.000
_cell.length_b   1.000
_cell.length_c   1.000
_cell.angle_alpha   90.00
_cell.angle_beta   90.00
_cell.angle_gamma   90.00
#
_symmetry.space_group_name_H-M   'P 1'
#
loop_
_entity.id
_entity.type
_entity.pdbx_description
1 polymer ?
#
loop_
_entity_poly.entity_id
_entity_poly.type
_entity_poly.pdbx_seq_one_letter_code
_entity_poly.pdbx_strand_id
1 'polypeptide(L)'
;MLSLAFFMPYLIALLFVVLLSLSGRLSAADFDDGVQAIKRGDYATAFSEWNSMAEMGHAKAQYNLGAMYAGGLGTSQNNTEAVK
;
A
#
# COMPACT_ATOMS: atom_id res chain seq x y z
N MET A 1 -32.77 31.23 -25.64
CA MET A 1 -31.41 31.15 -25.10
C MET A 1 -31.46 30.22 -23.88
N LEU A 2 -31.06 28.96 -24.01
CA LEU A 2 -31.07 28.04 -22.87
C LEU A 2 -30.08 28.56 -21.81
N SER A 3 -30.56 28.81 -20.60
CA SER A 3 -29.72 29.30 -19.50
C SER A 3 -28.76 28.20 -19.05
N LEU A 4 -27.49 28.57 -18.88
CA LEU A 4 -26.40 27.70 -18.39
C LEU A 4 -26.75 26.96 -17.09
N ALA A 5 -27.69 27.49 -16.31
CA ALA A 5 -28.19 26.89 -15.07
C ALA A 5 -28.84 25.51 -15.25
N PHE A 6 -29.37 25.19 -16.44
CA PHE A 6 -30.01 23.89 -16.70
C PHE A 6 -29.00 22.73 -16.81
N PHE A 7 -27.75 23.03 -17.18
CA PHE A 7 -26.68 22.04 -17.39
C PHE A 7 -25.75 21.88 -16.17
N MET A 8 -25.80 22.82 -15.23
CA MET A 8 -25.00 22.83 -14.01
C MET A 8 -25.07 21.53 -13.16
N PRO A 9 -26.23 20.88 -12.96
CA PRO A 9 -26.27 19.63 -12.17
C PRO A 9 -25.58 18.46 -12.88
N TYR A 10 -25.60 18.42 -14.22
CA TYR A 10 -24.88 17.39 -15.00
C TYR A 10 -23.37 17.59 -14.96
N LEU A 11 -22.90 18.84 -14.95
CA LEU A 11 -21.49 19.17 -14.79
C LEU A 11 -20.98 18.73 -13.42
N ILE A 12 -21.76 18.95 -12.36
CA ILE A 12 -21.43 18.51 -11.00
C ILE A 12 -21.43 16.99 -10.91
N ALA A 13 -22.42 16.31 -11.50
CA ALA A 13 -22.47 14.86 -11.54
C ALA A 13 -21.28 14.25 -12.30
N LEU A 14 -20.88 14.85 -13.42
CA LEU A 14 -19.73 14.41 -14.21
C LEU A 14 -18.43 14.62 -13.43
N LEU A 15 -18.28 15.76 -12.75
CA LEU A 15 -17.14 16.03 -11.88
C LEU A 15 -17.07 15.02 -10.71
N PHE A 16 -18.20 14.68 -10.11
CA PHE A 16 -18.26 13.69 -9.03
C PHE A 16 -17.87 12.28 -9.50
N VAL A 17 -18.31 11.86 -10.69
CA VAL A 17 -17.93 10.58 -11.30
C VAL A 17 -16.43 10.52 -11.64
N VAL A 18 -15.88 11.64 -12.13
CA VAL A 18 -14.43 11.75 -12.39
C VAL A 18 -13.64 11.67 -11.08
N LEU A 19 -14.09 12.34 -10.01
CA LEU A 19 -13.46 12.27 -8.69
C LEU A 19 -13.48 10.85 -8.11
N LEU A 20 -14.59 10.12 -8.25
CA LEU A 20 -14.69 8.73 -7.81
C LEU A 20 -13.77 7.79 -8.62
N SER A 21 -13.55 8.08 -9.91
CA SER A 21 -12.67 7.30 -10.78
C SER A 21 -11.18 7.51 -10.48
N LEU A 22 -10.82 8.62 -9.84
CA LEU A 22 -9.44 8.90 -9.42
C LEU A 22 -9.04 8.16 -8.14
N SER A 23 -10.01 7.73 -7.31
CA SER A 23 -9.75 7.00 -6.07
C SER A 23 -9.27 5.55 -6.29
N GLY A 24 -9.37 5.02 -7.52
CA GLY A 24 -9.07 3.62 -7.84
C GLY A 24 -7.63 3.32 -8.28
N ARG A 25 -6.68 4.26 -8.18
CA ARG A 25 -5.28 4.06 -8.66
C ARG A 25 -4.28 3.53 -7.63
N LEU A 26 -4.70 3.14 -6.44
CA LEU A 26 -3.79 2.56 -5.45
C LEU A 26 -4.01 1.04 -5.37
N SER A 27 -3.40 0.31 -6.30
CA SER A 27 -3.46 -1.15 -6.31
C SER A 27 -2.13 -1.73 -6.77
N ALA A 28 -1.54 -2.56 -5.91
CA ALA A 28 -0.44 -3.49 -6.16
C ALA A 28 0.98 -2.94 -6.43
N ALA A 29 1.19 -1.62 -6.56
CA ALA A 29 2.52 -1.07 -6.86
C ALA A 29 3.52 -1.11 -5.68
N ASP A 30 3.07 -1.12 -4.43
CA ASP A 30 3.95 -0.78 -3.30
C ASP A 30 4.78 -1.97 -2.73
N PHE A 31 4.39 -3.24 -2.95
CA PHE A 31 5.10 -4.40 -2.36
C PHE A 31 6.50 -4.63 -2.97
N ASP A 32 6.70 -4.27 -4.24
CA ASP A 32 7.96 -4.51 -4.94
C ASP A 32 9.10 -3.67 -4.35
N ASP A 33 8.80 -2.50 -3.79
CA ASP A 33 9.81 -1.60 -3.20
C ASP A 33 10.54 -2.25 -2.03
N GLY A 34 9.83 -3.00 -1.18
CA GLY A 34 10.45 -3.80 -0.13
C GLY A 34 11.35 -4.91 -0.67
N VAL A 35 10.95 -5.56 -1.77
CA VAL A 35 11.77 -6.58 -2.44
C VAL A 35 13.04 -5.95 -3.03
N GLN A 36 12.93 -4.76 -3.62
CA GLN A 36 14.08 -4.03 -4.12
C GLN A 36 15.01 -3.57 -2.99
N ALA A 37 14.46 -3.17 -1.84
CA ALA A 37 15.24 -2.83 -0.66
C ALA A 37 16.06 -4.04 -0.15
N ILE A 38 15.46 -5.24 -0.08
CA ILE A 38 16.19 -6.48 0.22
C ILE A 38 17.34 -6.71 -0.77
N LYS A 39 17.10 -6.53 -2.08
CA LYS A 39 18.15 -6.72 -3.11
C LYS A 39 19.32 -5.74 -2.95
N ARG A 40 19.05 -4.54 -2.42
CA ARG A 40 20.08 -3.56 -2.08
C ARG A 40 20.77 -3.83 -0.73
N GLY A 41 20.31 -4.82 0.03
CA GLY A 41 20.76 -5.11 1.39
C GLY A 41 20.19 -4.16 2.45
N ASP A 42 19.21 -3.33 2.07
CA ASP A 42 18.55 -2.40 2.98
C ASP A 42 17.34 -3.07 3.64
N TYR A 43 17.64 -3.92 4.63
CA TYR A 43 16.63 -4.65 5.37
C TYR A 43 15.78 -3.75 6.26
N ALA A 44 16.30 -2.62 6.73
CA ALA A 44 15.55 -1.71 7.59
C ALA A 44 14.40 -1.03 6.82
N THR A 45 14.67 -0.57 5.59
CA THR A 45 13.63 -0.03 4.72
C THR A 45 12.64 -1.11 4.31
N ALA A 46 13.09 -2.30 3.92
CA ALA A 46 12.19 -3.40 3.58
C ALA A 46 11.23 -3.76 4.74
N PHE A 47 11.74 -3.76 5.97
CA PHE A 47 10.95 -4.04 7.16
C PHE A 47 9.86 -3.00 7.39
N SER A 48 10.20 -1.71 7.30
CA SER A 48 9.24 -0.62 7.49
C SER A 48 8.12 -0.63 6.44
N GLU A 49 8.47 -0.80 5.17
CA GLU A 49 7.51 -0.82 4.06
C GLU A 49 6.52 -1.99 4.19
N TRP A 50 7.04 -3.19 4.48
CA TRP A 50 6.19 -4.34 4.68
C TRP A 50 5.39 -4.26 5.98
N ASN A 51 5.85 -3.54 7.01
CA ASN A 51 5.10 -3.45 8.27
C ASN A 51 3.77 -2.73 8.06
N SER A 52 3.80 -1.60 7.35
CA SER A 52 2.57 -0.87 7.00
C SER A 52 1.61 -1.75 6.16
N MET A 53 2.12 -2.53 5.22
CA MET A 53 1.29 -3.43 4.42
C MET A 53 0.74 -4.62 5.21
N ALA A 54 1.53 -5.16 6.13
CA ALA A 54 1.11 -6.26 7.00
C ALA A 54 -0.01 -5.81 7.93
N GLU A 55 0.05 -4.57 8.44
CA GLU A 55 -1.03 -3.91 9.21
C GLU A 55 -2.31 -3.74 8.38
N MET A 56 -2.19 -3.53 7.06
CA MET A 56 -3.32 -3.52 6.13
C MET A 56 -3.82 -4.93 5.74
N GLY A 57 -3.26 -6.00 6.31
CA GLY A 57 -3.68 -7.38 6.07
C GLY A 57 -3.10 -8.01 4.81
N HIS A 58 -2.04 -7.44 4.23
CA HIS A 58 -1.44 -7.97 3.02
C HIS A 58 -0.64 -9.25 3.32
N ALA A 59 -1.19 -10.42 2.95
CA ALA A 59 -0.64 -11.73 3.31
C ALA A 59 0.83 -11.94 2.92
N LYS A 60 1.26 -11.42 1.76
CA LYS A 60 2.68 -11.51 1.34
C LYS A 60 3.61 -10.69 2.24
N ALA A 61 3.15 -9.53 2.70
CA ALA A 61 3.93 -8.68 3.58
C ALA A 61 4.05 -9.31 4.97
N GLN A 62 2.96 -9.91 5.48
CA GLN A 62 2.97 -10.68 6.73
C GLN A 62 3.97 -11.84 6.68
N TYR A 63 3.94 -12.64 5.60
CA TYR A 63 4.88 -13.74 5.41
C TYR A 63 6.35 -13.24 5.42
N ASN A 64 6.64 -12.18 4.67
CA ASN A 64 7.99 -11.63 4.61
C ASN A 64 8.43 -11.05 5.95
N LEU A 65 7.56 -10.35 6.67
CA LEU A 65 7.85 -9.88 8.03
C LEU A 65 8.14 -11.02 8.99
N GLY A 66 7.39 -12.12 8.90
CA GLY A 66 7.66 -13.32 9.66
C GLY A 66 9.08 -13.86 9.41
N ALA A 67 9.49 -13.93 8.14
CA ALA A 67 10.85 -14.32 7.78
C ALA A 67 11.91 -13.33 8.27
N MET A 68 11.63 -12.02 8.22
CA MET A 68 12.54 -10.99 8.72
C MET A 68 12.71 -11.05 10.24
N TYR A 69 11.63 -11.26 10.99
CA TYR A 69 11.68 -11.48 12.44
C TYR A 69 12.39 -12.79 12.79
N ALA A 70 12.19 -13.86 12.03
CA ALA A 70 12.88 -15.13 12.26
C ALA A 70 14.40 -15.02 12.00
N GLY A 71 14.81 -14.22 11.01
CA GLY A 71 16.20 -14.03 10.62
C GLY A 71 16.91 -12.85 11.26
N GLY A 72 16.21 -11.96 11.97
CA GLY A 72 16.77 -10.71 12.48
C GLY A 72 17.20 -9.76 11.36
N LEU A 73 16.46 -9.72 10.25
CA LEU A 73 16.75 -8.86 9.11
C LEU A 73 16.05 -7.51 9.28
N GLY A 74 16.80 -6.42 9.39
CA GLY A 74 16.23 -5.07 9.57
C GLY A 74 15.56 -4.84 10.94
N THR A 75 15.57 -5.86 11.80
CA THR A 75 15.04 -5.88 13.16
C THR A 75 15.82 -6.88 14.00
N SER A 76 15.60 -6.91 15.32
CA SER A 76 16.13 -7.99 16.16
C SER A 76 15.34 -9.27 15.93
N GLN A 77 16.02 -10.42 15.99
CA GLN A 77 15.35 -11.71 15.87
C GLN A 77 14.26 -11.85 16.94
N ASN A 78 13.05 -12.19 16.53
CA ASN A 78 11.91 -12.38 17.41
C ASN A 78 10.96 -13.46 16.88
N ASN A 79 11.16 -14.70 17.35
CA ASN A 79 10.36 -15.83 16.90
C ASN A 79 8.88 -15.73 17.33
N THR A 80 8.57 -14.95 18.37
CA THR A 80 7.18 -14.74 18.82
C THR A 80 6.41 -13.89 17.82
N GLU A 81 7.00 -12.79 17.35
CA GLU A 81 6.39 -11.98 16.29
C GLU A 81 6.46 -12.68 14.92
N ALA A 82 7.42 -13.58 14.71
CA ALA A 82 7.54 -14.32 13.44
C ALA A 82 6.37 -15.27 13.13
N VAL A 83 5.62 -15.72 14.13
CA VAL A 83 4.53 -16.72 13.99
C VAL A 83 3.13 -16.15 14.19
N LYS A 84 3.03 -14.83 14.37
CA LYS A 84 1.80 -14.11 14.68
C LYS A 84 0.99 -13.84 13.41
#